data_AF-A0A1W9GPN6-F1
#
_entry.id   AF-A0A1W9GPN6-F1
#
_cell.length_a   1.000
_cell.length_b   1.000
_cell.length_c   1.000
_cell.angle_alpha   90.00
_cell.angle_beta   90.00
_cell.angle_gamma   90.00
#
_symmetry.space_group_name_H-M   'P 1'
#
loop_
_entity.id
_entity.type
_entity.pdbx_description
1 polymer ?
#
loop_
_entity_poly.entity_id
_entity_poly.type
_entity_poly.pdbx_seq_one_letter_code
_entity_poly.pdbx_strand_id
1 'polypeptide(L)'
;MSTIQSRWTVRTMTALVLTGFLFGVSIICAAGGIEFRETDTLPYVENILFNPSSVGIVSQDGRLFRVDRQVQDVQQLDAQTFAQQFPKPWPPKPSDSPQYGPKILRTTGGEEFEQTPGSCDEGVDEAHVLRYQQRRFPDVLKPCSTVTALEIIGPQVWLGTATFGEGGDGKAEGIVVQAWHKRQKLQSITAQSGLTGGVIRMLRDDPFTKTVWVATERGINQIDRRFRVTWSRYWYEEFEPSSRKSQTFLSPRPRTSNPFAVLGRELGVEDWVAFSRAVEQVSPAERNNLRLYDFHMYGFPAQSLSHDLNGLVPFFIQAAQSHVEAIHLFGLSNLCKFEDPRVQAFLVTMEPTTVKDSAGQGFVQDCLKARAAQP
;
A
#
# COMPACT_ATOMS: atom_id res chain seq x y z
N MET A 1 -49.06 -5.23 35.80
CA MET A 1 -48.51 -4.74 34.51
C MET A 1 -47.00 -4.73 34.64
N SER A 2 -46.34 -5.75 34.09
CA SER A 2 -44.89 -5.96 34.15
C SER A 2 -44.22 -5.37 32.92
N THR A 3 -43.22 -4.51 33.10
CA THR A 3 -42.40 -4.00 32.00
C THR A 3 -41.01 -4.61 32.11
N ILE A 4 -40.74 -5.53 31.18
CA ILE A 4 -39.44 -6.15 30.94
C ILE A 4 -38.62 -5.16 30.11
N GLN A 5 -37.50 -4.66 30.63
CA GLN A 5 -36.51 -3.92 29.83
C GLN A 5 -35.20 -4.71 29.72
N SER A 6 -35.13 -5.37 28.57
CA SER A 6 -34.00 -5.90 27.81
C SER A 6 -32.62 -5.32 28.14
N ARG A 7 -31.72 -6.20 28.62
CA ARG A 7 -30.27 -6.02 28.58
C ARG A 7 -29.78 -6.15 27.13
N TRP A 8 -29.28 -5.07 26.55
CA TRP A 8 -28.55 -5.11 25.29
C TRP A 8 -27.09 -5.49 25.55
N THR A 9 -26.71 -6.63 25.01
CA THR A 9 -25.36 -7.19 25.03
C THR A 9 -24.44 -6.42 24.09
N VAL A 10 -23.41 -5.81 24.67
CA VAL A 10 -22.23 -5.27 24.00
C VAL A 10 -21.43 -6.44 23.43
N ARG A 11 -21.71 -6.88 22.19
CA ARG A 11 -20.86 -7.90 21.52
C ARG A 11 -20.79 -7.84 19.98
N THR A 12 -21.27 -6.77 19.35
CA THR A 12 -21.37 -6.69 17.88
C THR A 12 -20.77 -5.41 17.31
N MET A 13 -19.50 -5.10 17.64
CA MET A 13 -18.79 -3.98 16.99
C MET A 13 -17.40 -4.32 16.43
N THR A 14 -16.91 -5.56 16.55
CA THR A 14 -15.60 -5.93 16.03
C THR A 14 -15.62 -6.48 14.59
N ALA A 15 -16.80 -6.75 14.02
CA ALA A 15 -16.93 -7.45 12.74
C ALA A 15 -17.14 -6.55 11.50
N LEU A 16 -17.30 -5.24 11.67
CA LEU A 16 -17.74 -4.33 10.58
C LEU A 16 -16.65 -3.42 10.00
N VAL A 17 -15.39 -3.58 10.43
CA VAL A 17 -14.24 -2.85 9.87
C VAL A 17 -13.42 -3.70 8.88
N LEU A 18 -13.64 -5.02 8.82
CA LEU A 18 -12.82 -5.92 8.00
C LEU A 18 -13.31 -6.14 6.55
N THR A 19 -14.56 -5.82 6.22
CA THR A 19 -15.18 -6.25 4.94
C THR A 19 -14.95 -5.30 3.76
N GLY A 20 -14.40 -4.10 3.99
CA GLY A 20 -14.04 -3.15 2.92
C GLY A 20 -12.54 -3.15 2.57
N PHE A 21 -11.73 -4.02 3.18
CA PHE A 21 -10.28 -3.88 3.28
C PHE A 21 -9.46 -4.74 2.29
N LEU A 22 -10.09 -5.63 1.51
CA LEU A 22 -9.40 -6.77 0.88
C LEU A 22 -9.11 -6.67 -0.63
N PHE A 23 -9.45 -5.57 -1.30
CA PHE A 23 -9.28 -5.46 -2.76
C PHE A 23 -7.96 -4.83 -3.24
N GLY A 24 -7.10 -4.34 -2.34
CA GLY A 24 -6.05 -3.39 -2.71
C GLY A 24 -4.77 -3.95 -3.36
N VAL A 25 -4.35 -5.18 -3.05
CA VAL A 25 -2.95 -5.57 -3.38
C VAL A 25 -2.83 -6.87 -4.19
N SER A 26 -3.66 -7.89 -3.95
CA SER A 26 -3.45 -9.21 -4.59
C SER A 26 -4.27 -9.46 -5.86
N ILE A 27 -5.41 -8.77 -6.05
CA ILE A 27 -6.31 -9.00 -7.22
C ILE A 27 -5.85 -8.21 -8.45
N ILE A 28 -5.10 -7.13 -8.28
CA ILE A 28 -4.74 -6.24 -9.40
C ILE A 28 -3.71 -6.89 -10.35
N CYS A 29 -2.84 -7.79 -9.87
CA CYS A 29 -1.91 -8.51 -10.76
C CYS A 29 -2.60 -9.60 -11.62
N ALA A 30 -3.74 -10.13 -11.17
CA ALA A 30 -4.47 -11.18 -11.90
C ALA A 30 -5.34 -10.63 -13.05
N ALA A 31 -5.60 -9.32 -13.07
CA ALA A 31 -6.45 -8.65 -14.05
C ALA A 31 -5.67 -7.63 -14.90
N GLY A 32 -4.60 -8.07 -15.55
CA GLY A 32 -4.00 -7.36 -16.70
C GLY A 32 -2.95 -6.30 -16.38
N GLY A 33 -1.69 -6.58 -16.78
CA GLY A 33 -0.76 -5.56 -17.28
C GLY A 33 0.06 -4.74 -16.29
N ILE A 34 -0.18 -4.82 -14.98
CA ILE A 34 0.64 -4.08 -14.00
C ILE A 34 1.77 -4.97 -13.48
N GLU A 35 3.00 -4.61 -13.86
CA GLU A 35 4.22 -5.25 -13.36
C GLU A 35 4.43 -4.92 -11.88
N PHE A 36 4.72 -5.95 -11.07
CA PHE A 36 5.00 -5.77 -9.64
C PHE A 36 6.21 -4.84 -9.43
N ARG A 37 6.06 -3.91 -8.49
CA ARG A 37 7.14 -3.05 -8.02
C ARG A 37 7.33 -3.23 -6.52
N GLU A 38 8.58 -3.16 -6.06
CA GLU A 38 8.86 -3.28 -4.61
C GLU A 38 8.11 -2.21 -3.78
N THR A 39 7.82 -1.05 -4.36
CA THR A 39 7.04 0.04 -3.73
C THR A 39 5.59 -0.32 -3.46
N ASP A 40 5.08 -1.40 -4.04
CA ASP A 40 3.72 -1.88 -3.84
C ASP A 40 3.57 -2.59 -2.48
N THR A 41 4.68 -3.04 -1.89
CA THR A 41 4.71 -3.64 -0.55
C THR A 41 4.84 -2.60 0.58
N LEU A 42 5.23 -1.38 0.21
CA LEU A 42 5.38 -0.27 1.15
C LEU A 42 4.01 0.32 1.52
N PRO A 43 3.88 0.97 2.71
CA PRO A 43 2.62 1.57 3.11
C PRO A 43 2.06 2.55 2.07
N TYR A 44 0.84 2.28 1.59
CA TYR A 44 0.07 3.26 0.82
C TYR A 44 -0.63 4.21 1.79
N VAL A 45 -0.13 5.43 1.94
CA VAL A 45 -0.67 6.40 2.91
C VAL A 45 -2.01 6.96 2.45
N GLU A 46 -3.08 6.65 3.18
CA GLU A 46 -4.44 7.15 2.94
C GLU A 46 -4.76 8.41 3.73
N ASN A 47 -4.10 8.64 4.87
CA ASN A 47 -4.36 9.83 5.68
C ASN A 47 -3.15 10.25 6.50
N ILE A 48 -3.05 11.55 6.76
CA ILE A 48 -2.08 12.15 7.68
C ILE A 48 -2.87 12.99 8.68
N LEU A 49 -2.69 12.67 9.96
CA LEU A 49 -3.36 13.30 11.10
C LEU A 49 -2.33 14.10 11.89
N PHE A 50 -2.74 15.22 12.48
CA PHE A 50 -1.83 16.08 13.23
C PHE A 50 -2.30 16.27 14.65
N ASN A 51 -1.35 16.22 15.58
CA ASN A 51 -1.48 16.85 16.88
C ASN A 51 -0.21 17.69 17.14
N PRO A 52 -0.14 18.46 18.25
CA PRO A 52 0.99 19.34 18.52
C PRO A 52 2.35 18.64 18.66
N SER A 53 2.39 17.39 19.12
CA SER A 53 3.63 16.66 19.41
C SER A 53 4.01 15.61 18.36
N SER A 54 3.07 15.20 17.51
CA SER A 54 3.25 14.07 16.60
C SER A 54 2.39 14.17 15.33
N VAL A 55 2.73 13.32 14.37
CA VAL A 55 2.02 13.16 13.11
C VAL A 55 1.57 11.70 13.00
N GLY A 56 0.28 11.48 12.85
CA GLY A 56 -0.32 10.16 12.65
C GLY A 56 -0.40 9.84 11.17
N ILE A 57 -0.06 8.63 10.77
CA ILE A 57 -0.14 8.16 9.38
C ILE A 57 -1.02 6.92 9.37
N VAL A 58 -2.05 6.95 8.52
CA VAL A 58 -2.96 5.84 8.30
C VAL A 58 -2.69 5.30 6.90
N SER A 59 -2.38 4.02 6.80
CA SER A 59 -2.17 3.35 5.53
C SER A 59 -3.39 2.53 5.10
N GLN A 60 -3.48 2.28 3.80
CA GLN A 60 -4.58 1.54 3.16
C GLN A 60 -4.66 0.09 3.63
N ASP A 61 -3.53 -0.52 3.97
CA ASP A 61 -3.48 -1.89 4.51
C ASP A 61 -3.65 -1.95 6.03
N GLY A 62 -3.99 -0.81 6.66
CA GLY A 62 -4.41 -0.74 8.05
C GLY A 62 -3.25 -0.57 9.02
N ARG A 63 -2.00 -0.51 8.54
CA ARG A 63 -0.86 -0.12 9.39
C ARG A 63 -1.03 1.34 9.84
N LEU A 64 -0.76 1.58 11.11
CA LEU A 64 -0.90 2.88 11.76
C LEU A 64 0.47 3.31 12.28
N PHE A 65 0.90 4.52 11.96
CA PHE A 65 2.22 5.01 12.38
C PHE A 65 2.13 6.35 13.07
N ARG A 66 3.02 6.57 14.03
CA ARG A 66 3.27 7.89 14.62
C ARG A 66 4.67 8.34 14.29
N VAL A 67 4.79 9.57 13.80
CA VAL A 67 6.04 10.33 13.75
C VAL A 67 6.09 11.27 14.94
N ASP A 68 7.09 11.13 15.81
CA ASP A 68 7.35 12.10 16.86
C ASP A 68 8.00 13.37 16.28
N ARG A 69 7.50 14.56 16.59
CA ARG A 69 8.01 15.80 15.97
C ARG A 69 9.38 16.22 16.50
N GLN A 70 9.70 15.89 17.75
CA GLN A 70 10.92 16.32 18.40
C GLN A 70 12.09 15.43 18.00
N VAL A 71 11.90 14.10 18.11
CA VAL A 71 12.97 13.14 17.81
C VAL A 71 12.92 12.62 16.38
N GLN A 72 11.84 12.90 15.63
CA GLN A 72 11.63 12.45 14.25
C GLN A 72 11.72 10.93 14.08
N ASP A 73 11.37 10.20 15.15
CA ASP A 73 11.27 8.75 15.18
C ASP A 73 9.90 8.30 14.68
N VAL A 74 9.85 7.12 14.07
CA VAL A 74 8.61 6.49 13.63
C VAL A 74 8.35 5.18 14.32
N GLN A 75 7.12 5.06 14.81
CA GLN A 75 6.64 3.88 15.50
C GLN A 75 5.35 3.42 14.84
N GLN A 76 5.32 2.14 14.47
CA GLN A 76 4.09 1.47 14.12
C GLN A 76 3.32 1.16 15.41
N LEU A 77 2.05 1.58 15.47
CA LEU A 77 1.20 1.47 16.65
C LEU A 77 0.06 0.49 16.40
N ASP A 78 -0.42 -0.15 17.47
CA ASP A 78 -1.71 -0.83 17.43
C ASP A 78 -2.87 0.19 17.37
N ALA A 79 -4.07 -0.30 17.01
CA ALA A 79 -5.25 0.54 16.83
C ALA A 79 -5.69 1.28 18.11
N GLN A 80 -5.52 0.68 19.28
CA GLN A 80 -5.92 1.28 20.55
C GLN A 80 -4.97 2.42 20.92
N THR A 81 -3.66 2.18 20.87
CA THR A 81 -2.62 3.18 21.15
C THR A 81 -2.70 4.34 20.15
N PHE A 82 -2.97 4.06 18.87
CA PHE A 82 -3.16 5.09 17.86
C PHE A 82 -4.41 5.94 18.14
N ALA A 83 -5.56 5.31 18.45
CA ALA A 83 -6.80 6.02 18.73
C ALA A 83 -6.74 6.90 19.98
N GLN A 84 -5.91 6.56 20.96
CA GLN A 84 -5.66 7.41 22.12
C GLN A 84 -4.89 8.69 21.76
N GLN A 85 -3.98 8.62 20.78
CA GLN A 85 -3.15 9.76 20.36
C GLN A 85 -3.80 10.61 19.27
N PHE A 86 -4.65 9.99 18.45
CA PHE A 86 -5.41 10.61 17.37
C PHE A 86 -6.89 10.21 17.51
N PRO A 87 -7.63 10.80 18.46
CA PRO A 87 -9.03 10.45 18.68
C PRO A 87 -9.91 10.86 17.49
N LYS A 88 -11.00 10.11 17.29
CA LYS A 88 -12.04 10.41 16.31
C LYS A 88 -12.91 11.61 16.76
N PRO A 89 -13.60 12.31 15.85
CA PRO A 89 -13.66 12.07 14.41
C PRO A 89 -12.38 12.52 13.69
N TRP A 90 -11.92 11.72 12.73
CA TRP A 90 -10.84 12.12 11.83
C TRP A 90 -11.41 12.99 10.70
N PRO A 91 -10.57 13.81 10.06
CA PRO A 91 -10.95 14.48 8.82
C PRO A 91 -11.48 13.48 7.79
N PRO A 92 -12.40 13.89 6.90
CA PRO A 92 -12.85 13.07 5.79
C PRO A 92 -11.68 12.51 4.99
N LYS A 93 -11.88 11.36 4.35
CA LYS A 93 -10.84 10.76 3.51
C LYS A 93 -10.38 11.77 2.45
N PRO A 94 -9.05 11.98 2.31
CA PRO A 94 -8.45 12.91 1.34
C PRO A 94 -8.84 12.66 -0.10
N SER A 95 -9.20 11.42 -0.41
CA SER A 95 -9.78 11.07 -1.70
C SER A 95 -10.82 9.99 -1.54
N ASP A 96 -11.78 9.97 -2.44
CA ASP A 96 -12.80 8.94 -2.56
C ASP A 96 -12.97 8.59 -4.04
N SER A 97 -13.06 7.31 -4.34
CA SER A 97 -13.22 6.79 -5.71
C SER A 97 -14.55 6.05 -5.76
N PRO A 98 -15.66 6.75 -6.05
CA PRO A 98 -16.96 6.10 -6.13
C PRO A 98 -16.95 5.06 -7.25
N GLN A 99 -17.76 4.00 -7.11
CA GLN A 99 -17.87 2.95 -8.12
C GLN A 99 -18.28 3.53 -9.50
N TYR A 100 -19.08 4.58 -9.50
CA TYR A 100 -19.51 5.31 -10.69
C TYR A 100 -19.26 6.80 -10.50
N GLY A 101 -18.65 7.45 -11.49
CA GLY A 101 -18.42 8.89 -11.51
C GLY A 101 -16.96 9.31 -11.28
N PRO A 102 -16.71 10.61 -11.12
CA PRO A 102 -15.38 11.15 -10.94
C PRO A 102 -14.81 10.82 -9.56
N LYS A 103 -13.48 10.70 -9.48
CA LYS A 103 -12.76 10.65 -8.21
C LYS A 103 -12.93 11.98 -7.48
N ILE A 104 -13.20 11.94 -6.18
CA ILE A 104 -13.29 13.13 -5.34
C ILE A 104 -11.96 13.32 -4.61
N LEU A 105 -11.37 14.51 -4.68
CA LEU A 105 -10.23 14.94 -3.88
C LEU A 105 -10.67 15.98 -2.86
N ARG A 106 -10.13 15.92 -1.64
CA ARG A 106 -10.46 16.81 -0.53
C ARG A 106 -9.21 17.42 0.09
N THR A 107 -9.22 18.73 0.24
CA THR A 107 -8.24 19.50 1.02
C THR A 107 -8.40 19.26 2.52
N THR A 108 -7.49 19.81 3.32
CA THR A 108 -7.68 19.87 4.78
C THR A 108 -8.81 20.83 5.19
N GLY A 109 -9.07 21.87 4.39
CA GLY A 109 -10.15 22.84 4.62
C GLY A 109 -11.56 22.32 4.29
N GLY A 110 -11.66 21.15 3.65
CA GLY A 110 -12.93 20.53 3.26
C GLY A 110 -13.42 20.94 1.87
N GLU A 111 -12.62 21.68 1.10
CA GLU A 111 -12.88 21.92 -0.31
C GLU A 111 -12.78 20.62 -1.11
N GLU A 112 -13.81 20.37 -1.93
CA GLU A 112 -13.89 19.18 -2.78
C GLU A 112 -13.62 19.51 -4.25
N PHE A 113 -12.94 18.57 -4.90
CA PHE A 113 -12.66 18.59 -6.33
C PHE A 113 -13.09 17.29 -6.96
N GLU A 114 -13.76 17.37 -8.10
CA GLU A 114 -14.04 16.20 -8.93
C GLU A 114 -12.91 16.04 -9.96
N GLN A 115 -12.48 14.81 -10.16
CA GLN A 115 -11.41 14.47 -11.06
C GLN A 115 -11.79 13.31 -11.97
N THR A 116 -11.55 13.50 -13.27
CA THR A 116 -11.34 12.40 -14.22
C THR A 116 -9.83 12.25 -14.41
N PRO A 117 -9.24 11.08 -14.11
CA PRO A 117 -7.80 10.87 -14.30
C PRO A 117 -7.43 10.99 -15.78
N GLY A 118 -6.19 11.42 -16.05
CA GLY A 118 -5.60 11.31 -17.37
C GLY A 118 -4.93 9.95 -17.55
N SER A 119 -4.84 9.47 -18.78
CA SER A 119 -4.13 8.24 -19.15
C SER A 119 -3.34 8.52 -20.43
N CYS A 120 -2.14 7.94 -20.50
CA CYS A 120 -1.34 7.95 -21.72
C CYS A 120 -0.92 6.54 -22.18
N ASP A 121 -1.84 5.60 -21.99
CA ASP A 121 -1.67 4.19 -22.35
C ASP A 121 -1.96 3.95 -23.84
N GLU A 122 -1.24 3.01 -24.46
CA GLU A 122 -1.51 2.50 -25.82
C GLU A 122 -1.64 3.58 -26.93
N GLY A 123 -0.98 4.73 -26.77
CA GLY A 123 -1.06 5.84 -27.73
C GLY A 123 -2.30 6.73 -27.59
N VAL A 124 -3.09 6.52 -26.54
CA VAL A 124 -4.07 7.49 -26.06
C VAL A 124 -3.33 8.63 -25.36
N ASP A 125 -3.77 9.88 -25.53
CA ASP A 125 -3.27 11.05 -24.80
C ASP A 125 -4.47 11.76 -24.17
N GLU A 126 -5.01 11.15 -23.12
CA GLU A 126 -6.14 11.69 -22.37
C GLU A 126 -5.63 12.62 -21.27
N ALA A 127 -5.89 13.91 -21.45
CA ALA A 127 -5.67 14.89 -20.40
C ALA A 127 -6.66 14.68 -19.24
N HIS A 128 -6.17 14.81 -18.01
CA HIS A 128 -7.03 14.81 -16.85
C HIS A 128 -8.00 16.01 -16.88
N VAL A 129 -9.10 15.88 -16.14
CA VAL A 129 -10.04 16.97 -15.91
C VAL A 129 -10.22 17.15 -14.42
N LEU A 130 -9.83 18.31 -13.90
CA LEU A 130 -10.08 18.72 -12.53
C LEU A 130 -11.22 19.75 -12.50
N ARG A 131 -12.21 19.58 -11.61
CA ARG A 131 -13.33 20.50 -11.43
C ARG A 131 -13.44 20.94 -9.97
N TYR A 132 -13.71 22.23 -9.78
CA TYR A 132 -14.06 22.83 -8.50
C TYR A 132 -15.44 23.47 -8.63
N GLN A 133 -16.37 23.13 -7.74
CA GLN A 133 -17.76 23.61 -7.81
C GLN A 133 -18.37 23.39 -9.20
N GLN A 134 -18.21 22.18 -9.74
CA GLN A 134 -18.67 21.74 -11.08
C GLN A 134 -18.05 22.48 -12.28
N ARG A 135 -17.18 23.47 -12.07
CA ARG A 135 -16.48 24.21 -13.11
C ARG A 135 -15.08 23.64 -13.31
N ARG A 136 -14.61 23.62 -14.56
CA ARG A 136 -13.24 23.21 -14.87
C ARG A 136 -12.26 24.12 -14.12
N PHE A 137 -11.39 23.51 -13.34
CA PHE A 137 -10.32 24.20 -12.64
C PHE A 137 -9.15 24.43 -13.61
N PRO A 138 -8.59 25.66 -13.71
CA PRO A 138 -7.55 25.97 -14.67
C PRO A 138 -6.16 25.56 -14.15
N ASP A 139 -5.92 24.25 -14.03
CA ASP A 139 -4.62 23.77 -13.58
C ASP A 139 -3.52 23.91 -14.67
N VAL A 140 -2.27 23.90 -14.21
CA VAL A 140 -1.06 24.05 -15.04
C VAL A 140 -0.41 22.71 -15.41
N LEU A 141 -1.04 21.58 -15.09
CA LEU A 141 -0.44 20.28 -15.30
C LEU A 141 -0.39 19.92 -16.78
N LYS A 142 0.56 19.06 -17.13
CA LYS A 142 0.69 18.54 -18.49
C LYS A 142 -0.40 17.50 -18.77
N PRO A 143 -0.70 17.22 -20.06
CA PRO A 143 -1.38 15.98 -20.43
C PRO A 143 -0.68 14.76 -19.79
N CYS A 144 -1.40 13.65 -19.61
CA CYS A 144 -0.95 12.44 -18.90
C CYS A 144 -0.72 12.57 -17.38
N SER A 145 -0.57 13.77 -16.83
CA SER A 145 -0.44 13.96 -15.38
C SER A 145 -1.81 13.85 -14.73
N THR A 146 -1.93 12.98 -13.73
CA THR A 146 -3.14 12.87 -12.92
C THR A 146 -2.91 13.50 -11.55
N VAL A 147 -3.88 14.26 -11.06
CA VAL A 147 -3.86 14.74 -9.67
C VAL A 147 -4.18 13.58 -8.74
N THR A 148 -3.40 13.41 -7.69
CA THR A 148 -3.59 12.31 -6.72
C THR A 148 -3.78 12.82 -5.31
N ALA A 149 -3.29 14.02 -5.02
CA ALA A 149 -3.52 14.73 -3.78
C ALA A 149 -3.63 16.23 -4.06
N LEU A 150 -4.40 16.95 -3.25
CA LEU A 150 -4.62 18.38 -3.42
C LEU A 150 -4.66 19.07 -2.06
N GLU A 151 -4.03 20.24 -1.97
CA GLU A 151 -4.14 21.12 -0.80
C GLU A 151 -4.22 22.60 -1.21
N ILE A 152 -4.95 23.39 -0.43
CA ILE A 152 -5.04 24.85 -0.61
C ILE A 152 -4.36 25.54 0.55
N ILE A 153 -3.35 26.35 0.26
CA ILE A 153 -2.54 27.03 1.28
C ILE A 153 -2.48 28.51 0.92
N GLY A 154 -3.33 29.31 1.58
CA GLY A 154 -3.48 30.73 1.28
C GLY A 154 -3.86 30.92 -0.20
N PRO A 155 -3.11 31.72 -1.00
CA PRO A 155 -3.43 31.96 -2.40
C PRO A 155 -2.89 30.88 -3.36
N GLN A 156 -2.45 29.72 -2.85
CA GLN A 156 -1.75 28.69 -3.62
C GLN A 156 -2.53 27.38 -3.63
N VAL A 157 -2.45 26.65 -4.74
CA VAL A 157 -2.89 25.25 -4.86
C VAL A 157 -1.66 24.39 -4.98
N TRP A 158 -1.61 23.33 -4.21
CA TRP A 158 -0.58 22.32 -4.23
C TRP A 158 -1.18 21.05 -4.83
N LEU A 159 -0.68 20.66 -6.00
CA LEU A 159 -1.15 19.51 -6.76
C LEU A 159 -0.11 18.41 -6.67
N GLY A 160 -0.43 17.33 -5.97
CA GLY A 160 0.33 16.09 -5.99
C GLY A 160 -0.03 15.33 -7.25
N THR A 161 0.98 14.83 -7.96
CA THR A 161 0.78 14.19 -9.26
C THR A 161 1.21 12.74 -9.26
N ALA A 162 0.57 11.97 -10.15
CA ALA A 162 0.99 10.66 -10.61
C ALA A 162 0.86 10.60 -12.14
N THR A 163 1.50 9.62 -12.75
CA THR A 163 1.25 9.26 -14.15
C THR A 163 0.90 7.79 -14.14
N PHE A 164 -0.26 7.42 -14.70
CA PHE A 164 -0.64 6.02 -14.85
C PHE A 164 -0.26 5.59 -16.26
N GLY A 165 0.42 4.46 -16.35
CA GLY A 165 1.03 3.91 -17.55
C GLY A 165 0.91 2.38 -17.59
N GLU A 166 0.99 1.77 -18.77
CA GLU A 166 1.24 0.34 -18.92
C GLU A 166 2.53 -0.04 -18.16
N GLY A 167 2.46 -1.04 -17.29
CA GLY A 167 3.57 -1.41 -16.41
C GLY A 167 3.71 -0.57 -15.13
N GLY A 168 2.72 0.27 -14.79
CA GLY A 168 2.60 0.95 -13.50
C GLY A 168 2.91 2.46 -13.53
N ASP A 169 3.25 3.04 -12.38
CA ASP A 169 3.45 4.49 -12.26
C ASP A 169 4.55 5.03 -13.20
N GLY A 170 4.20 5.98 -14.07
CA GLY A 170 5.12 6.70 -14.94
C GLY A 170 5.85 7.84 -14.24
N LYS A 171 6.62 8.62 -15.00
CA LYS A 171 7.37 9.79 -14.48
C LYS A 171 6.42 10.94 -14.14
N ALA A 172 5.92 10.94 -12.91
CA ALA A 172 5.11 12.03 -12.37
C ALA A 172 5.90 13.34 -12.20
N GLU A 173 5.18 14.47 -12.16
CA GLU A 173 5.76 15.81 -11.97
C GLU A 173 6.13 16.12 -10.50
N GLY A 174 5.87 15.19 -9.58
CA GLY A 174 5.98 15.43 -8.14
C GLY A 174 4.85 16.33 -7.65
N ILE A 175 5.21 17.41 -6.96
CA ILE A 175 4.27 18.43 -6.52
C ILE A 175 4.38 19.64 -7.43
N VAL A 176 3.26 20.09 -7.98
CA VAL A 176 3.16 21.34 -8.72
C VAL A 176 2.39 22.35 -7.89
N VAL A 177 3.04 23.47 -7.56
CA VAL A 177 2.41 24.58 -6.86
C VAL A 177 2.02 25.64 -7.88
N GLN A 178 0.77 26.08 -7.84
CA GLN A 178 0.26 27.16 -8.69
C GLN A 178 -0.51 28.21 -7.89
N ALA A 179 -0.72 29.39 -8.48
CA ALA A 179 -1.66 30.35 -7.94
C ALA A 179 -3.11 29.82 -8.03
N TRP A 180 -3.91 30.04 -7.00
CA TRP A 180 -5.28 29.51 -6.90
C TRP A 180 -6.21 30.00 -8.02
N HIS A 181 -6.22 31.32 -8.25
CA HIS A 181 -7.11 31.94 -9.25
C HIS A 181 -6.47 32.17 -10.62
N LYS A 182 -5.24 31.68 -10.85
CA LYS A 182 -4.49 31.94 -12.10
C LYS A 182 -3.81 30.67 -12.56
N ARG A 183 -3.78 30.47 -13.88
CA ARG A 183 -2.99 29.40 -14.51
C ARG A 183 -1.49 29.76 -14.52
N GLN A 184 -0.94 30.04 -13.35
CA GLN A 184 0.44 30.45 -13.15
C GLN A 184 1.13 29.46 -12.22
N LYS A 185 2.05 28.69 -12.80
CA LYS A 185 2.91 27.78 -12.06
C LYS A 185 3.89 28.59 -11.21
N LEU A 186 3.95 28.31 -9.91
CA LEU A 186 4.84 28.97 -8.96
C LEU A 186 6.10 28.14 -8.73
N GLN A 187 5.95 26.82 -8.56
CA GLN A 187 7.07 25.93 -8.30
C GLN A 187 6.76 24.48 -8.70
N SER A 188 7.81 23.69 -8.95
CA SER A 188 7.76 22.21 -8.92
C SER A 188 8.68 21.70 -7.84
N ILE A 189 8.22 20.71 -7.07
CA ILE A 189 9.02 20.02 -6.05
C ILE A 189 9.06 18.55 -6.46
N THR A 190 10.25 18.05 -6.76
CA THR A 190 10.45 16.72 -7.34
C THR A 190 11.39 15.88 -6.48
N ALA A 191 11.68 14.64 -6.91
CA ALA A 191 12.72 13.82 -6.30
C ALA A 191 14.10 14.53 -6.28
N GLN A 192 14.42 15.31 -7.32
CA GLN A 192 15.66 16.12 -7.36
C GLN A 192 15.65 17.25 -6.31
N SER A 193 14.47 17.68 -5.86
CA SER A 193 14.31 18.64 -4.75
C SER A 193 14.43 18.00 -3.37
N GLY A 194 14.58 16.67 -3.29
CA GLY A 194 14.69 15.91 -2.04
C GLY A 194 13.46 15.07 -1.68
N LEU A 195 12.42 15.02 -2.53
CA LEU A 195 11.30 14.11 -2.29
C LEU A 195 11.76 12.65 -2.35
N THR A 196 11.17 11.82 -1.49
CA THR A 196 11.45 10.37 -1.45
C THR A 196 11.00 9.63 -2.70
N GLY A 197 10.06 10.18 -3.48
CA GLY A 197 9.49 9.58 -4.67
C GLY A 197 8.87 10.62 -5.59
N GLY A 198 8.51 10.20 -6.81
CA GLY A 198 7.90 11.08 -7.81
C GLY A 198 6.37 11.09 -7.75
N VAL A 199 5.77 10.00 -7.30
CA VAL A 199 4.33 9.78 -7.27
C VAL A 199 3.80 10.23 -5.91
N ILE A 200 2.95 11.24 -5.91
CA ILE A 200 2.43 11.80 -4.67
C ILE A 200 1.18 11.02 -4.26
N ARG A 201 1.18 10.38 -3.10
CA ARG A 201 0.01 9.66 -2.57
C ARG A 201 -0.83 10.54 -1.63
N MET A 202 -0.19 11.45 -0.91
CA MET A 202 -0.85 12.33 0.07
C MET A 202 -0.19 13.69 0.17
N LEU A 203 -1.01 14.73 0.37
CA LEU A 203 -0.60 16.10 0.70
C LEU A 203 -1.50 16.64 1.80
N ARG A 204 -0.90 17.12 2.90
CA ARG A 204 -1.65 17.71 4.01
C ARG A 204 -0.94 18.92 4.62
N ASP A 205 -1.69 20.00 4.78
CA ASP A 205 -1.20 21.18 5.50
C ASP A 205 -1.17 20.92 7.01
N ASP A 206 -0.01 21.10 7.64
CA ASP A 206 0.14 20.92 9.08
C ASP A 206 -0.24 22.20 9.82
N PRO A 207 -1.33 22.18 10.61
CA PRO A 207 -1.82 23.36 11.30
C PRO A 207 -0.89 23.83 12.43
N PHE A 208 0.10 23.02 12.85
CA PHE A 208 0.97 23.33 13.98
C PHE A 208 2.35 23.86 13.59
N THR A 209 2.86 23.54 12.39
CA THR A 209 4.29 23.81 12.06
C THR A 209 4.55 24.63 10.79
N LYS A 210 3.51 25.19 10.15
CA LYS A 210 3.64 25.88 8.85
C LYS A 210 4.42 25.05 7.82
N THR A 211 4.24 23.74 7.85
CA THR A 211 4.83 22.83 6.87
C THR A 211 3.75 22.03 6.19
N VAL A 212 4.08 21.46 5.04
CA VAL A 212 3.22 20.54 4.32
C VAL A 212 3.83 19.15 4.45
N TRP A 213 3.02 18.19 4.88
CA TRP A 213 3.40 16.79 4.93
C TRP A 213 2.98 16.09 3.65
N VAL A 214 3.89 15.28 3.13
CA VAL A 214 3.75 14.64 1.83
C VAL A 214 4.09 13.17 1.96
N ALA A 215 3.19 12.30 1.54
CA ALA A 215 3.54 10.90 1.31
C ALA A 215 3.72 10.66 -0.18
N THR A 216 4.81 9.99 -0.54
CA THR A 216 5.08 9.51 -1.90
C THR A 216 4.91 7.99 -1.95
N GLU A 217 5.16 7.37 -3.09
CA GLU A 217 5.22 5.92 -3.25
C GLU A 217 6.37 5.25 -2.46
N ARG A 218 7.38 6.02 -2.01
CA ARG A 218 8.57 5.49 -1.34
C ARG A 218 8.72 5.92 0.11
N GLY A 219 7.99 6.93 0.58
CA GLY A 219 8.28 7.52 1.88
C GLY A 219 7.42 8.71 2.25
N ILE A 220 7.90 9.45 3.24
CA ILE A 220 7.26 10.66 3.74
C ILE A 220 8.24 11.84 3.78
N ASN A 221 7.70 13.04 3.58
CA ASN A 221 8.47 14.27 3.48
C ASN A 221 7.76 15.40 4.22
N GLN A 222 8.54 16.37 4.67
CA GLN A 222 8.08 17.65 5.21
C GLN A 222 8.63 18.77 4.33
N ILE A 223 7.76 19.71 3.95
CA ILE A 223 8.11 20.83 3.07
C ILE A 223 7.77 22.14 3.76
N ASP A 224 8.70 23.09 3.77
CA ASP A 224 8.45 24.43 4.31
C ASP A 224 7.61 25.31 3.34
N ARG A 225 7.09 26.45 3.83
CA ARG A 225 6.35 27.41 2.97
C ARG A 225 7.20 28.07 1.87
N ARG A 226 8.50 27.82 1.84
CA ARG A 226 9.42 28.28 0.78
C ARG A 226 9.69 27.16 -0.24
N PHE A 227 8.88 26.10 -0.22
CA PHE A 227 8.94 24.97 -1.14
C PHE A 227 10.21 24.11 -1.00
N ARG A 228 10.89 24.17 0.14
CA ARG A 228 12.08 23.34 0.41
C ARG A 228 11.68 22.10 1.18
N VAL A 229 12.15 20.95 0.73
CA VAL A 229 12.03 19.70 1.47
C VAL A 229 12.99 19.77 2.66
N THR A 230 12.44 19.89 3.87
CA THR A 230 13.20 20.03 5.12
C THR A 230 13.48 18.70 5.79
N TRP A 231 12.70 17.68 5.47
CA TRP A 231 12.84 16.34 6.02
C TRP A 231 12.29 15.31 5.05
N SER A 232 12.99 14.19 4.92
CA SER A 232 12.64 13.08 4.04
C SER A 232 12.99 11.76 4.71
N ARG A 233 12.09 10.79 4.66
CA ARG A 233 12.33 9.43 5.14
C ARG A 233 11.68 8.38 4.24
N TYR A 234 12.43 7.35 3.92
CA TYR A 234 12.03 6.24 3.06
C TYR A 234 11.48 5.09 3.88
N TRP A 235 10.33 4.55 3.47
CA TRP A 235 9.80 3.32 4.03
C TRP A 235 10.70 2.14 3.65
N TYR A 236 10.90 1.23 4.59
CA TYR A 236 11.45 -0.09 4.34
C TYR A 236 10.92 -1.06 5.39
N GLU A 237 10.91 -2.34 5.08
CA GLU A 237 10.48 -3.39 5.99
C GLU A 237 11.66 -4.27 6.39
N GLU A 238 11.73 -4.64 7.66
CA GLU A 238 12.83 -5.43 8.23
C GLU A 238 12.33 -6.25 9.42
N PHE A 239 13.08 -7.26 9.83
CA PHE A 239 12.83 -7.93 11.11
C PHE A 239 13.17 -7.01 12.29
N GLU A 240 12.22 -6.80 13.19
CA GLU A 240 12.48 -6.10 14.43
C GLU A 240 13.41 -6.95 15.32
N PRO A 241 14.53 -6.38 15.84
CA PRO A 241 15.59 -7.18 16.48
C PRO A 241 15.14 -8.04 17.67
N SER A 242 14.19 -7.56 18.48
CA SER A 242 13.79 -8.23 19.73
C SER A 242 12.73 -9.32 19.54
N SER A 243 11.72 -9.06 18.74
CA SER A 243 10.56 -9.90 18.47
C SER A 243 10.73 -10.77 17.23
N ARG A 244 11.69 -10.45 16.36
CA ARG A 244 11.91 -11.08 15.04
C ARG A 244 10.68 -11.03 14.13
N LYS A 245 9.74 -10.13 14.40
CA LYS A 245 8.56 -9.91 13.57
C LYS A 245 8.90 -8.93 12.45
N SER A 246 8.18 -9.05 11.34
CA SER A 246 8.24 -8.00 10.33
C SER A 246 7.72 -6.68 10.88
N GLN A 247 8.47 -5.60 10.67
CA GLN A 247 8.07 -4.25 11.02
C GLN A 247 8.52 -3.26 9.94
N THR A 248 7.68 -2.26 9.70
CA THR A 248 7.99 -1.18 8.78
C THR A 248 8.66 -0.02 9.52
N PHE A 249 9.77 0.46 8.96
CA PHE A 249 10.61 1.51 9.51
C PHE A 249 10.80 2.65 8.51
N LEU A 250 11.44 3.71 9.00
CA LEU A 250 11.85 4.85 8.20
C LEU A 250 13.36 5.03 8.19
N SER A 251 13.92 5.27 7.02
CA SER A 251 15.35 5.52 6.82
C SER A 251 15.59 6.91 6.24
N PRO A 252 16.65 7.64 6.63
CA PRO A 252 17.03 8.92 6.00
C PRO A 252 17.55 8.75 4.56
N ARG A 253 17.83 7.51 4.12
CA ARG A 253 18.30 7.17 2.78
C ARG A 253 17.43 6.06 2.19
N PRO A 254 17.32 5.96 0.85
CA PRO A 254 16.66 4.83 0.22
C PRO A 254 17.24 3.51 0.74
N ARG A 255 16.36 2.60 1.15
CA ARG A 255 16.70 1.25 1.61
C ARG A 255 15.66 0.29 1.04
N THR A 256 16.13 -0.85 0.53
CA THR A 256 15.25 -1.93 0.10
C THR A 256 14.72 -2.68 1.32
N SER A 257 13.47 -3.12 1.25
CA SER A 257 12.91 -3.99 2.28
C SER A 257 13.60 -5.34 2.28
N ASN A 258 13.70 -5.98 3.44
CA ASN A 258 14.08 -7.38 3.53
C ASN A 258 12.94 -8.23 2.97
N PRO A 259 13.17 -9.01 1.88
CA PRO A 259 12.12 -9.75 1.22
C PRO A 259 11.46 -10.80 2.14
N PHE A 260 12.20 -11.40 3.08
CA PHE A 260 11.61 -12.36 4.02
C PHE A 260 10.71 -11.70 5.06
N ALA A 261 11.04 -10.49 5.51
CA ALA A 261 10.16 -9.75 6.42
C ALA A 261 8.83 -9.43 5.72
N VAL A 262 8.90 -8.97 4.48
CA VAL A 262 7.72 -8.72 3.63
C VAL A 262 6.89 -9.99 3.42
N LEU A 263 7.53 -11.10 3.01
CA LEU A 263 6.85 -12.38 2.82
C LEU A 263 6.18 -12.86 4.11
N GLY A 264 6.85 -12.77 5.25
CA GLY A 264 6.27 -13.17 6.53
C GLY A 264 4.99 -12.38 6.86
N ARG A 265 4.97 -11.07 6.55
CA ARG A 265 3.79 -10.22 6.75
C ARG A 265 2.66 -10.64 5.81
N GLU A 266 2.96 -10.85 4.53
CA GLU A 266 1.96 -11.15 3.50
C GLU A 266 1.38 -12.56 3.62
N LEU A 267 2.16 -13.50 4.17
CA LEU A 267 1.70 -14.83 4.57
C LEU A 267 0.87 -14.81 5.85
N GLY A 268 0.81 -13.68 6.57
CA GLY A 268 0.14 -13.60 7.86
C GLY A 268 0.74 -14.54 8.91
N VAL A 269 2.07 -14.67 8.95
CA VAL A 269 2.77 -15.56 9.87
C VAL A 269 2.34 -15.28 11.31
N GLU A 270 1.91 -16.34 12.00
CA GLU A 270 1.57 -16.29 13.43
C GLU A 270 2.79 -16.68 14.29
N ASP A 271 3.48 -17.78 13.93
CA ASP A 271 4.70 -18.25 14.59
C ASP A 271 5.96 -17.65 13.93
N TRP A 272 6.24 -16.40 14.30
CA TRP A 272 7.42 -15.66 13.83
C TRP A 272 8.75 -16.28 14.25
N VAL A 273 8.79 -17.03 15.36
CA VAL A 273 10.01 -17.69 15.83
C VAL A 273 10.36 -18.85 14.89
N ALA A 274 9.38 -19.69 14.54
CA ALA A 274 9.57 -20.75 13.58
C ALA A 274 9.92 -20.18 12.19
N PHE A 275 9.23 -19.12 11.75
CA PHE A 275 9.50 -18.48 10.47
C PHE A 275 10.91 -17.92 10.39
N SER A 276 11.35 -17.16 11.40
CA SER A 276 12.71 -16.62 11.46
C SER A 276 13.76 -17.73 11.41
N ARG A 277 13.52 -18.86 12.10
CA ARG A 277 14.42 -20.01 12.07
C ARG A 277 14.50 -20.65 10.67
N ALA A 278 13.37 -20.77 9.98
CA ALA A 278 13.35 -21.28 8.61
C ALA A 278 14.10 -20.34 7.65
N VAL A 279 13.93 -19.02 7.80
CA VAL A 279 14.68 -18.01 7.04
C VAL A 279 16.19 -18.07 7.31
N GLU A 280 16.60 -18.32 8.56
CA GLU A 280 18.02 -18.47 8.93
C GLU A 280 18.69 -19.70 8.27
N GLN A 281 17.91 -20.73 7.92
CA GLN A 281 18.39 -21.92 7.23
C GLN A 281 18.57 -21.71 5.71
N VAL A 282 18.00 -20.64 5.15
CA VAL A 282 18.18 -20.28 3.74
C VAL A 282 19.64 -19.86 3.50
N SER A 283 20.26 -20.39 2.45
CA SER A 283 21.66 -20.11 2.16
C SER A 283 21.89 -18.60 1.95
N PRO A 284 23.06 -18.05 2.31
CA PRO A 284 23.35 -16.63 2.10
C PRO A 284 23.22 -16.19 0.63
N ALA A 285 23.55 -17.08 -0.32
CA ALA A 285 23.42 -16.81 -1.74
C ALA A 285 21.94 -16.60 -2.12
N GLU A 286 21.06 -17.49 -1.67
CA GLU A 286 19.62 -17.38 -1.92
C GLU A 286 19.03 -16.16 -1.21
N ARG A 287 19.41 -15.88 0.04
CA ARG A 287 18.93 -14.70 0.77
C ARG A 287 19.26 -13.37 0.08
N ASN A 288 20.40 -13.29 -0.60
CA ASN A 288 20.82 -12.09 -1.31
C ASN A 288 20.20 -11.96 -2.72
N ASN A 289 19.73 -13.07 -3.29
CA ASN A 289 19.18 -13.11 -4.64
C ASN A 289 17.65 -13.13 -4.67
N LEU A 290 16.99 -13.41 -3.54
CA LEU A 290 15.54 -13.46 -3.45
C LEU A 290 14.91 -12.13 -3.85
N ARG A 291 14.00 -12.16 -4.83
CA ARG A 291 13.22 -10.99 -5.25
C ARG A 291 11.77 -11.21 -4.91
N LEU A 292 11.12 -10.19 -4.35
CA LEU A 292 9.67 -10.22 -4.13
C LEU A 292 8.90 -10.40 -5.45
N TYR A 293 9.46 -9.91 -6.56
CA TYR A 293 8.94 -10.12 -7.90
C TYR A 293 8.62 -11.59 -8.19
N ASP A 294 9.46 -12.52 -7.74
CA ASP A 294 9.29 -13.96 -7.99
C ASP A 294 8.05 -14.52 -7.28
N PHE A 295 7.55 -13.83 -6.25
CA PHE A 295 6.35 -14.22 -5.50
C PHE A 295 5.09 -13.51 -5.97
N HIS A 296 5.18 -12.26 -6.41
CA HIS A 296 4.03 -11.47 -6.84
C HIS A 296 3.68 -11.64 -8.31
N MET A 297 4.65 -12.00 -9.15
CA MET A 297 4.37 -12.20 -10.56
C MET A 297 3.74 -13.57 -10.82
N TYR A 298 2.70 -13.54 -11.65
CA TYR A 298 2.07 -14.71 -12.22
C TYR A 298 2.78 -15.07 -13.52
N GLY A 299 3.27 -16.31 -13.62
CA GLY A 299 3.79 -16.90 -14.84
C GLY A 299 3.41 -18.36 -14.88
N PHE A 300 2.94 -18.85 -16.03
CA PHE A 300 2.75 -20.27 -16.29
C PHE A 300 3.70 -20.69 -17.43
N PRO A 301 4.57 -21.70 -17.23
CA PRO A 301 4.81 -22.39 -15.97
C PRO A 301 5.45 -21.45 -14.95
N ALA A 302 5.13 -21.63 -13.67
CA ALA A 302 5.75 -20.84 -12.63
C ALA A 302 7.24 -21.21 -12.58
N GLN A 303 8.12 -20.22 -12.51
CA GLN A 303 9.53 -20.48 -12.29
C GLN A 303 9.67 -21.19 -10.94
N SER A 304 10.28 -22.38 -10.95
CA SER A 304 10.57 -23.11 -9.72
C SER A 304 11.51 -22.28 -8.84
N LEU A 305 11.16 -22.14 -7.57
CA LEU A 305 11.99 -21.53 -6.54
C LEU A 305 13.08 -22.52 -6.12
N SER A 306 14.19 -21.97 -5.61
CA SER A 306 15.29 -22.76 -5.07
C SER A 306 14.82 -23.69 -3.95
N HIS A 307 15.32 -24.95 -3.93
CA HIS A 307 15.04 -25.89 -2.83
C HIS A 307 15.49 -25.37 -1.46
N ASP A 308 16.43 -24.42 -1.41
CA ASP A 308 16.85 -23.76 -0.17
C ASP A 308 15.67 -23.06 0.53
N LEU A 309 14.62 -22.70 -0.23
CA LEU A 309 13.42 -22.06 0.29
C LEU A 309 12.35 -23.07 0.77
N ASN A 310 12.55 -24.38 0.61
CA ASN A 310 11.56 -25.39 1.01
C ASN A 310 11.29 -25.38 2.53
N GLY A 311 12.19 -24.83 3.35
CA GLY A 311 11.92 -24.55 4.76
C GLY A 311 10.71 -23.65 5.01
N LEU A 312 10.33 -22.82 4.03
CA LEU A 312 9.21 -21.89 4.10
C LEU A 312 7.86 -22.51 3.72
N VAL A 313 7.84 -23.68 3.09
CA VAL A 313 6.61 -24.36 2.60
C VAL A 313 5.50 -24.45 3.66
N PRO A 314 5.78 -24.81 4.94
CA PRO A 314 4.73 -24.87 5.96
C PRO A 314 3.96 -23.54 6.14
N PHE A 315 4.63 -22.40 5.98
CA PHE A 315 4.01 -21.08 6.14
C PHE A 315 3.13 -20.72 4.92
N PHE A 316 3.52 -21.14 3.72
CA PHE A 316 2.68 -21.00 2.52
C PHE A 316 1.44 -21.90 2.61
N ILE A 317 1.57 -23.12 3.13
CA ILE A 317 0.42 -24.01 3.38
C ILE A 317 -0.52 -23.38 4.41
N GLN A 318 0.01 -22.86 5.52
CA GLN A 318 -0.78 -22.16 6.53
C GLN A 318 -1.51 -20.94 5.93
N ALA A 319 -0.80 -20.14 5.12
CA ALA A 319 -1.38 -18.99 4.43
C ALA A 319 -2.51 -19.43 3.49
N ALA A 320 -2.31 -20.49 2.70
CA ALA A 320 -3.33 -21.08 1.82
C ALA A 320 -4.54 -21.67 2.57
N GLN A 321 -4.47 -21.82 3.90
CA GLN A 321 -5.61 -22.23 4.73
C GLN A 321 -6.26 -21.04 5.46
N SER A 322 -5.74 -19.82 5.28
CA SER A 322 -6.23 -18.63 5.96
C SER A 322 -7.69 -18.33 5.60
N HIS A 323 -8.41 -17.79 6.57
CA HIS A 323 -9.76 -17.25 6.36
C HIS A 323 -9.72 -15.82 5.78
N VAL A 324 -8.55 -15.18 5.77
CA VAL A 324 -8.33 -13.87 5.14
C VAL A 324 -8.01 -14.10 3.67
N GLU A 325 -8.93 -13.69 2.79
CA GLU A 325 -8.87 -13.95 1.35
C GLU A 325 -7.54 -13.57 0.70
N ALA A 326 -7.01 -12.39 0.99
CA ALA A 326 -5.73 -11.94 0.43
C ALA A 326 -4.55 -12.85 0.82
N ILE A 327 -4.51 -13.33 2.06
CA ILE A 327 -3.47 -14.25 2.57
C ILE A 327 -3.66 -15.64 1.94
N HIS A 328 -4.92 -16.11 1.84
CA HIS A 328 -5.28 -17.37 1.19
C HIS A 328 -4.78 -17.40 -0.26
N LEU A 329 -5.14 -16.39 -1.04
CA LEU A 329 -4.77 -16.30 -2.46
C LEU A 329 -3.25 -16.16 -2.64
N PHE A 330 -2.58 -15.35 -1.82
CA PHE A 330 -1.14 -15.20 -1.89
C PHE A 330 -0.40 -16.50 -1.55
N GLY A 331 -0.81 -17.20 -0.49
CA GLY A 331 -0.26 -18.50 -0.12
C GLY A 331 -0.48 -19.54 -1.22
N LEU A 332 -1.72 -19.68 -1.67
CA LEU A 332 -2.11 -20.69 -2.67
C LEU A 332 -1.37 -20.48 -4.01
N SER A 333 -1.37 -19.26 -4.54
CA SER A 333 -0.73 -18.91 -5.83
C SER A 333 0.78 -19.14 -5.86
N ASN A 334 1.44 -19.20 -4.70
CA ASN A 334 2.88 -19.39 -4.60
C ASN A 334 3.29 -20.84 -4.29
N LEU A 335 2.40 -21.69 -3.78
CA LEU A 335 2.73 -23.07 -3.42
C LEU A 335 3.34 -23.86 -4.59
N CYS A 336 2.82 -23.65 -5.79
CA CYS A 336 3.25 -24.38 -6.98
C CYS A 336 4.69 -24.09 -7.42
N LYS A 337 5.25 -22.96 -6.95
CA LYS A 337 6.63 -22.56 -7.20
C LYS A 337 7.64 -23.41 -6.41
N PHE A 338 7.21 -24.12 -5.37
CA PHE A 338 8.10 -24.94 -4.53
C PHE A 338 8.14 -26.40 -4.99
N GLU A 339 9.29 -26.89 -5.44
CA GLU A 339 9.50 -28.33 -5.69
C GLU A 339 9.66 -29.10 -4.37
N ASP A 340 8.55 -29.28 -3.65
CA ASP A 340 8.48 -29.97 -2.36
C ASP A 340 7.30 -30.97 -2.31
N PRO A 341 7.52 -32.23 -1.88
CA PRO A 341 6.46 -33.24 -1.79
C PRO A 341 5.29 -32.86 -0.88
N ARG A 342 5.53 -32.03 0.15
CA ARG A 342 4.47 -31.58 1.07
C ARG A 342 3.47 -30.67 0.35
N VAL A 343 3.92 -29.90 -0.64
CA VAL A 343 3.02 -29.10 -1.50
C VAL A 343 2.12 -30.02 -2.30
N GLN A 344 2.67 -31.04 -2.96
CA GLN A 344 1.88 -32.01 -3.72
C GLN A 344 0.83 -32.68 -2.84
N ALA A 345 1.25 -33.17 -1.66
CA ALA A 345 0.33 -33.78 -0.70
C ALA A 345 -0.79 -32.82 -0.32
N PHE A 346 -0.46 -31.57 0.04
CA PHE A 346 -1.44 -30.54 0.38
C PHE A 346 -2.43 -30.27 -0.76
N LEU A 347 -1.94 -30.00 -1.98
CA LEU A 347 -2.79 -29.69 -3.13
C LEU A 347 -3.73 -30.84 -3.51
N VAL A 348 -3.29 -32.10 -3.36
CA VAL A 348 -4.15 -33.28 -3.59
C VAL A 348 -5.25 -33.40 -2.53
N THR A 349 -4.98 -32.95 -1.29
CA THR A 349 -6.01 -32.94 -0.22
C THR A 349 -6.96 -31.76 -0.28
N MET A 350 -6.67 -30.72 -1.06
CA MET A 350 -7.60 -29.62 -1.29
C MET A 350 -8.77 -30.15 -2.14
N GLU A 351 -9.84 -30.59 -1.46
CA GLU A 351 -11.07 -30.98 -2.14
C GLU A 351 -11.55 -29.84 -3.05
N PRO A 352 -12.17 -30.12 -4.22
CA PRO A 352 -12.73 -29.10 -5.11
C PRO A 352 -13.69 -28.13 -4.39
N THR A 353 -14.25 -28.53 -3.26
CA THR A 353 -15.17 -27.75 -2.40
C THR A 353 -14.49 -26.76 -1.47
N THR A 354 -13.18 -26.89 -1.21
CA THR A 354 -12.43 -26.04 -0.25
C THR A 354 -11.91 -24.75 -0.87
N VAL A 355 -11.70 -24.73 -2.19
CA VAL A 355 -11.36 -23.50 -2.92
C VAL A 355 -12.65 -22.83 -3.35
N LYS A 356 -12.95 -21.70 -2.70
CA LYS A 356 -14.26 -21.03 -2.80
C LYS A 356 -14.52 -20.38 -4.16
N ASP A 357 -13.48 -20.12 -4.95
CA ASP A 357 -13.58 -19.50 -6.27
C ASP A 357 -13.03 -20.41 -7.38
N SER A 358 -13.55 -20.21 -8.59
CA SER A 358 -13.17 -21.01 -9.77
C SER A 358 -11.73 -20.77 -10.22
N ALA A 359 -11.14 -19.62 -9.88
CA ALA A 359 -9.78 -19.26 -10.30
C ALA A 359 -8.74 -20.07 -9.52
N GLY A 360 -8.88 -20.16 -8.20
CA GLY A 360 -8.03 -20.98 -7.35
C GLY A 360 -8.16 -22.48 -7.67
N GLN A 361 -9.37 -22.96 -8.01
CA GLN A 361 -9.55 -24.34 -8.47
C GLN A 361 -8.77 -24.62 -9.76
N GLY A 362 -8.86 -23.70 -10.74
CA GLY A 362 -8.08 -23.76 -11.97
C GLY A 362 -6.57 -23.80 -11.67
N PHE A 363 -6.11 -22.91 -10.80
CA PHE A 363 -4.71 -22.85 -10.39
C PHE A 363 -4.21 -24.17 -9.78
N VAL A 364 -4.95 -24.76 -8.84
CA VAL A 364 -4.57 -26.05 -8.22
C VAL A 364 -4.50 -27.15 -9.27
N GLN A 365 -5.50 -27.25 -10.16
CA GLN A 365 -5.53 -28.27 -11.20
C GLN A 365 -4.37 -28.12 -12.19
N ASP A 366 -4.08 -26.91 -12.63
CA ASP A 366 -3.01 -26.64 -13.59
C ASP A 366 -1.64 -26.91 -12.98
N CYS A 367 -1.47 -26.59 -11.70
CA CYS A 367 -0.28 -26.95 -10.94
C CYS A 367 -0.07 -28.46 -10.81
N LEU A 368 -1.11 -29.21 -10.44
CA LEU A 368 -1.04 -30.67 -10.34
C LEU A 368 -0.74 -31.31 -11.70
N LYS A 369 -1.34 -30.80 -12.79
CA LYS A 369 -1.05 -31.25 -14.16
C LYS A 369 0.40 -30.96 -14.56
N ALA A 370 0.89 -29.74 -14.29
CA ALA A 370 2.26 -29.35 -14.61
C ALA A 370 3.28 -30.24 -13.92
N ARG A 371 3.03 -30.60 -12.64
CA ARG A 371 3.88 -31.54 -11.89
C ARG A 371 3.81 -32.96 -12.41
N ALA A 372 2.64 -33.45 -12.81
CA ALA A 372 2.49 -34.78 -13.39
C ALA A 372 3.19 -34.93 -14.76
N ALA A 373 3.48 -33.80 -15.43
CA ALA A 373 4.19 -33.76 -16.70
C ALA A 373 5.73 -33.69 -16.56
N GLN A 374 6.25 -33.49 -15.35
CA GLN A 374 7.70 -33.53 -15.08
C GLN A 374 8.14 -35.00 -14.95
N PRO A 375 9.13 -35.45 -15.75
CA PRO A 375 9.54 -36.86 -15.85
C PRO A 375 10.29 -37.40 -14.62
#